data_AF-A0A9W8JE51-F1
#
_entry.id   AF-A0A9W8JE51-F1
#
_cell.length_a   1.000
_cell.length_b   1.000
_cell.length_c   1.000
_cell.angle_alpha   90.00
_cell.angle_beta   90.00
_cell.angle_gamma   90.00
#
_symmetry.space_group_name_H-M   'P 1'
#
loop_
_entity.id
_entity.type
_entity.pdbx_description
1 polymer ?
#
loop_
_entity_poly.entity_id
_entity_poly.type
_entity_poly.pdbx_seq_one_letter_code
_entity_poly.pdbx_strand_id
1 'polypeptide(L)'
;MPLVTRDTLCRVWPKEYGEVEDEAHDLENSSTVPDQLAVIRLQKYQSLTSIEEVIAWLKNEAVSEAGVDLSGLPLDSQRLLTVLKDLGPFKRLDVSGNQQVDKDVFLQILETYKPLQWINITGCSISEDDLKELLSNHRKLFYSIGRILHPVFFTRNPGNEFPNALRFTLILRIQQSEVSSVSLPFFGIDQLIQNLTDTVELCNDPYSTAMFLEPRSGNLATIFGSARNKDEDWHDRDIELMPRRSFDLLKGGGYDIVVHNFFNSQSKYAILPPQVEGQKREIMDITAFLKHLEEQGSPPTDPDAAKNLVDLINGSFKLMSNLNAPMFEMSKAAAIRERTSQRFF
;
A
#
# COMPACT_ATOMS: atom_id res chain seq x y z
N MET A 1 -2.26 -11.84 16.56
CA MET A 1 -0.90 -11.43 16.99
C MET A 1 -0.32 -10.51 15.92
N PRO A 2 0.39 -9.45 16.33
CA PRO A 2 -0.22 -8.16 16.62
C PRO A 2 -0.51 -7.37 15.33
N LEU A 3 -1.81 -7.17 15.07
CA LEU A 3 -2.33 -5.95 14.46
C LEU A 3 -1.62 -4.75 15.08
N VAL A 4 -1.32 -3.71 14.31
CA VAL A 4 -0.86 -2.42 14.85
C VAL A 4 -1.75 -2.08 16.03
N THR A 5 -1.20 -2.11 17.25
CA THR A 5 -2.02 -2.04 18.46
C THR A 5 -2.66 -0.67 18.54
N ARG A 6 -3.79 -0.55 19.24
CA ARG A 6 -4.38 0.76 19.51
C ARG A 6 -3.34 1.70 20.13
N ASP A 7 -2.48 1.20 21.00
CA ASP A 7 -1.34 1.95 21.56
C ASP A 7 -0.37 2.44 20.50
N THR A 8 0.01 1.59 19.52
CA THR A 8 0.86 2.03 18.40
C THR A 8 0.16 3.09 17.55
N LEU A 9 -1.13 2.92 17.27
CA LEU A 9 -1.92 3.91 16.53
C LEU A 9 -2.06 5.23 17.31
N CYS A 10 -2.28 5.18 18.62
CA CYS A 10 -2.35 6.36 19.50
C CYS A 10 -0.99 7.07 19.62
N ARG A 11 0.14 6.34 19.59
CA ARG A 11 1.49 6.92 19.60
C ARG A 11 1.81 7.66 18.30
N VAL A 12 1.40 7.13 17.15
CA VAL A 12 1.71 7.70 15.84
C VAL A 12 0.68 8.77 15.41
N TRP A 13 -0.59 8.61 15.80
CA TRP A 13 -1.71 9.51 15.49
C TRP A 13 -2.55 9.84 16.73
N PRO A 14 -1.97 10.59 17.70
CA PRO A 14 -2.64 10.90 18.96
C PRO A 14 -3.89 11.75 18.79
N LYS A 15 -4.02 12.52 17.69
CA LYS A 15 -5.20 13.37 17.43
C LYS A 15 -6.38 12.59 16.84
N GLU A 16 -6.11 11.51 16.12
CA GLU A 16 -7.12 10.72 15.42
C GLU A 16 -7.58 9.49 16.21
N TYR A 17 -6.71 8.95 17.08
CA TYR A 17 -6.99 7.75 17.86
C TYR A 17 -6.90 7.95 19.38
N GLY A 18 -6.42 9.10 19.84
CA GLY A 18 -6.46 9.49 21.24
C GLY A 18 -7.59 10.48 21.47
N GLU A 19 -8.71 10.05 22.03
CA GLU A 19 -9.65 11.00 22.65
C GLU A 19 -10.05 10.56 24.06
N VAL A 20 -9.82 11.54 24.94
CA VAL A 20 -10.52 11.91 26.18
C VAL A 20 -10.65 10.82 27.24
N GLU A 21 -9.80 10.94 28.25
CA GLU A 21 -9.99 10.34 29.57
C GLU A 21 -11.43 10.55 30.06
N ASP A 22 -12.07 9.46 30.49
CA ASP A 22 -12.77 9.41 31.78
C ASP A 22 -13.25 7.98 32.08
N GLU A 23 -12.38 6.98 32.02
CA GLU A 23 -12.60 5.76 32.81
C GLU A 23 -11.27 5.28 33.42
N ALA A 24 -11.11 5.62 34.69
CA ALA A 24 -10.07 5.11 35.56
C ALA A 24 -10.26 3.60 35.76
N HIS A 25 -9.67 2.81 34.87
CA HIS A 25 -9.31 1.44 35.16
C HIS A 25 -7.79 1.34 35.13
N ASP A 26 -7.24 0.99 36.29
CA ASP A 26 -5.84 0.65 36.52
C ASP A 26 -5.38 -0.44 35.53
N LEU A 27 -4.89 -0.02 34.36
CA LEU A 27 -4.10 -0.86 33.47
C LEU A 27 -2.64 -0.66 33.86
N GLU A 28 -2.14 -1.60 34.64
CA GLU A 28 -0.73 -1.78 34.94
C GLU A 28 0.11 -1.77 33.64
N ASN A 29 0.80 -0.66 33.42
CA ASN A 29 2.13 -0.52 32.79
C ASN A 29 2.64 -1.70 31.94
N SER A 30 2.05 -1.94 30.76
CA SER A 30 2.67 -2.75 29.69
C SER A 30 3.63 -1.93 28.80
N SER A 31 3.71 -0.61 29.00
CA SER A 31 4.44 0.35 28.14
C SER A 31 5.97 0.33 28.29
N THR A 32 6.55 -0.45 29.20
CA THR A 32 7.98 -0.30 29.58
C THR A 32 8.96 -1.15 28.76
N VAL A 33 8.52 -2.24 28.13
CA VAL A 33 9.43 -3.21 27.49
C VAL A 33 10.01 -2.74 26.14
N PRO A 34 9.23 -2.16 25.21
CA PRO A 34 9.75 -1.70 23.91
C PRO A 34 10.76 -0.56 24.06
N ASP A 35 10.49 0.37 24.98
CA ASP A 35 11.32 1.54 25.21
C ASP A 35 12.67 1.15 25.84
N GLN A 36 12.69 0.12 26.69
CA GLN A 36 13.94 -0.42 27.25
C GLN A 36 14.83 -1.09 26.20
N LEU A 37 14.25 -1.84 25.26
CA LEU A 37 15.03 -2.48 24.19
C LEU A 37 15.70 -1.45 23.28
N ALA A 38 14.98 -0.39 22.91
CA ALA A 38 15.53 0.71 22.12
C ALA A 38 16.70 1.40 22.85
N VAL A 39 16.56 1.63 24.17
CA VAL A 39 17.65 2.19 24.99
C VAL A 39 18.86 1.25 25.04
N ILE A 40 18.66 -0.05 25.24
CA ILE A 40 19.76 -1.04 25.26
C ILE A 40 20.47 -1.09 23.91
N ARG A 41 19.74 -1.09 22.79
CA ARG A 41 20.32 -1.08 21.43
C ARG A 41 21.12 0.20 21.19
N LEU A 42 20.61 1.36 21.60
CA LEU A 42 21.32 2.61 21.47
C LEU A 42 22.60 2.64 22.32
N GLN A 43 22.54 2.18 23.57
CA GLN A 43 23.71 2.06 24.45
C GLN A 43 24.75 1.10 23.86
N LYS A 44 24.30 -0.02 23.30
CA LYS A 44 25.18 -0.97 22.61
C LYS A 44 25.85 -0.29 21.42
N TYR A 45 25.11 0.39 20.55
CA TYR A 45 25.68 1.13 19.42
C TYR A 45 26.71 2.18 19.87
N GLN A 46 26.42 2.96 20.92
CA GLN A 46 27.33 3.95 21.47
C GLN A 46 28.63 3.36 22.04
N SER A 47 28.62 2.08 22.42
CA SER A 47 29.82 1.36 22.87
C SER A 47 30.72 0.88 21.73
N LEU A 48 30.23 0.90 20.49
CA LEU A 48 30.98 0.47 19.31
C LEU A 48 31.77 1.65 18.74
N THR A 49 33.04 1.39 18.44
CA THR A 49 34.02 2.41 18.07
C THR A 49 34.33 2.42 16.58
N SER A 50 34.08 1.30 15.89
CA SER A 50 34.32 1.15 14.46
C SER A 50 33.08 0.69 13.70
N ILE A 51 33.06 0.92 12.38
CA ILE A 51 31.95 0.48 11.53
C ILE A 51 31.91 -1.04 11.39
N GLU A 52 33.07 -1.70 11.43
CA GLU A 52 33.19 -3.16 11.41
C GLU A 52 32.58 -3.79 12.66
N GLU A 53 32.73 -3.15 13.83
CA GLU A 53 32.07 -3.58 15.07
C GLU A 53 30.55 -3.44 14.97
N VAL A 54 30.04 -2.36 14.37
CA VAL A 54 28.61 -2.15 14.10
C VAL A 54 28.08 -3.23 13.15
N ILE A 55 28.77 -3.49 12.05
CA ILE A 55 28.39 -4.52 11.07
C ILE A 55 28.39 -5.90 11.72
N ALA A 56 29.43 -6.26 12.48
CA ALA A 56 29.52 -7.55 13.16
C ALA A 56 28.40 -7.73 14.19
N TRP A 57 28.08 -6.68 14.95
CA TRP A 57 26.97 -6.69 15.89
C TRP A 57 25.63 -6.91 15.18
N LEU A 58 25.34 -6.13 14.13
CA LEU A 58 24.09 -6.23 13.37
C LEU A 58 23.94 -7.59 12.67
N LYS A 59 25.04 -8.18 12.17
CA LYS A 59 25.03 -9.55 11.62
C LYS A 59 24.67 -10.60 12.66
N ASN A 60 25.09 -10.41 13.91
CA ASN A 60 24.75 -11.31 15.01
C ASN A 60 23.32 -11.09 15.53
N GLU A 61 22.79 -9.85 15.41
CA GLU A 61 21.42 -9.50 15.80
C GLU A 61 20.38 -9.78 14.71
N ALA A 62 20.80 -9.96 13.46
CA ALA A 62 19.92 -10.39 12.37
C ALA A 62 19.48 -11.86 12.59
N VAL A 63 18.56 -12.08 13.54
CA VAL A 63 18.08 -13.41 13.96
C VAL A 63 17.11 -14.04 12.95
N SER A 64 16.84 -13.40 11.79
CA SER A 64 16.02 -14.02 10.73
C SER A 64 16.53 -13.72 9.32
N GLU A 65 16.37 -14.69 8.43
CA GLU A 65 16.97 -14.77 7.08
C GLU A 65 16.50 -13.70 6.06
N ALA A 66 15.79 -12.63 6.44
CA ALA A 66 15.26 -11.68 5.45
C ALA A 66 15.18 -10.19 5.88
N GLY A 67 15.52 -9.83 7.12
CA GLY A 67 15.30 -8.48 7.64
C GLY A 67 16.51 -7.82 8.28
N VAL A 68 16.72 -6.54 7.98
CA VAL A 68 17.71 -5.67 8.61
C VAL A 68 16.97 -4.63 9.45
N ASP A 69 17.30 -4.56 10.74
CA ASP A 69 16.72 -3.59 11.66
C ASP A 69 17.80 -2.63 12.14
N LEU A 70 17.68 -1.37 11.73
CA LEU A 70 18.52 -0.23 12.10
C LEU A 70 17.70 0.85 12.82
N SER A 71 16.53 0.49 13.34
CA SER A 71 15.63 1.42 14.03
C SER A 71 16.34 2.09 15.21
N GLY A 72 16.12 3.40 15.34
CA GLY A 72 16.67 4.25 16.40
C GLY A 72 18.19 4.46 16.35
N LEU A 73 18.91 3.90 15.38
CA LEU A 73 20.35 4.08 15.26
C LEU A 73 20.69 5.41 14.57
N PRO A 74 21.46 6.32 15.20
CA PRO A 74 21.84 7.60 14.61
C PRO A 74 23.04 7.43 13.65
N LEU A 75 22.83 6.64 12.59
CA LEU A 75 23.81 6.44 11.52
C LEU A 75 23.72 7.62 10.56
N ASP A 76 24.85 8.30 10.29
CA ASP A 76 24.93 9.23 9.16
C ASP A 76 24.70 8.51 7.83
N SER A 77 24.36 9.26 6.79
CA SER A 77 23.97 8.73 5.48
C SER A 77 25.04 7.80 4.88
N GLN A 78 26.33 8.14 5.01
CA GLN A 78 27.42 7.35 4.46
C GLN A 78 27.63 6.04 5.24
N ARG A 79 27.59 6.11 6.57
CA ARG A 79 27.66 4.93 7.43
C ARG A 79 26.49 4.00 7.22
N LEU A 80 25.26 4.54 7.11
CA LEU A 80 24.05 3.77 6.84
C LEU A 80 24.22 2.94 5.55
N LEU A 81 24.58 3.60 4.45
CA LEU A 81 24.75 2.93 3.16
C LEU A 81 25.89 1.90 3.17
N THR A 82 26.97 2.17 3.91
CA THR A 82 28.09 1.23 4.07
C THR A 82 27.68 -0.01 4.86
N VAL A 83 26.96 0.18 5.97
CA VAL A 83 26.41 -0.91 6.78
C VAL A 83 25.47 -1.77 5.94
N LEU A 84 24.51 -1.16 5.24
CA LEU A 84 23.55 -1.88 4.40
C LEU A 84 24.24 -2.70 3.30
N LYS A 85 25.31 -2.16 2.71
CA LYS A 85 26.10 -2.86 1.68
C LYS A 85 26.74 -4.14 2.22
N ASP A 86 27.24 -4.11 3.44
CA ASP A 86 27.98 -5.22 4.04
C ASP A 86 27.07 -6.26 4.74
N LEU A 87 25.82 -5.91 5.02
CA LEU A 87 24.80 -6.82 5.57
C LEU A 87 24.28 -7.83 4.54
N GLY A 88 24.52 -7.60 3.24
CA GLY A 88 24.14 -8.52 2.17
C GLY A 88 22.69 -8.33 1.70
N PRO A 89 22.11 -9.29 0.96
CA PRO A 89 20.75 -9.17 0.46
C PRO A 89 19.73 -9.30 1.59
N PHE A 90 18.75 -8.39 1.61
CA PHE A 90 17.61 -8.43 2.54
C PHE A 90 16.34 -8.02 1.79
N LYS A 91 15.19 -8.45 2.32
CA LYS A 91 13.86 -8.11 1.80
C LYS A 91 13.15 -7.09 2.67
N ARG A 92 13.55 -6.95 3.93
CA ARG A 92 12.97 -6.03 4.91
C ARG A 92 14.03 -5.11 5.48
N LEU A 93 13.73 -3.82 5.58
CA LEU A 93 14.62 -2.82 6.17
C LEU A 93 13.85 -1.91 7.13
N ASP A 94 14.21 -1.90 8.40
CA ASP A 94 13.75 -0.89 9.36
C ASP A 94 14.84 0.16 9.57
N VAL A 95 14.55 1.43 9.24
CA VAL A 95 15.43 2.58 9.51
C VAL A 95 14.68 3.66 10.29
N SER A 96 13.59 3.28 10.96
CA SER A 96 12.73 4.23 11.67
C SER A 96 13.50 5.03 12.73
N GLY A 97 13.13 6.30 12.87
CA GLY A 97 13.76 7.26 13.77
C GLY A 97 15.12 7.80 13.31
N ASN A 98 15.69 7.31 12.20
CA ASN A 98 16.94 7.84 11.68
C ASN A 98 16.71 9.14 10.88
N GLN A 99 17.04 10.28 11.50
CA GLN A 99 16.91 11.62 10.92
C GLN A 99 17.81 11.87 9.69
N GLN A 100 18.76 10.98 9.40
CA GLN A 100 19.67 11.11 8.26
C GLN A 100 19.10 10.43 7.00
N VAL A 101 17.93 9.79 7.10
CA VAL A 101 17.18 9.25 5.96
C VAL A 101 16.25 10.35 5.42
N ASP A 102 16.78 11.14 4.50
CA ASP A 102 16.05 12.11 3.68
C ASP A 102 15.65 11.52 2.32
N LYS A 103 15.14 12.35 1.40
CA LYS A 103 14.76 11.95 0.04
C LYS A 103 15.89 11.26 -0.72
N ASP A 104 17.10 11.82 -0.67
CA ASP A 104 18.22 11.37 -1.49
C ASP A 104 18.78 10.04 -0.96
N VAL A 105 18.85 9.89 0.37
CA VAL A 105 19.25 8.63 1.00
C VAL A 105 18.21 7.54 0.75
N PHE A 106 16.92 7.86 0.90
CA PHE A 106 15.86 6.90 0.62
C PHE A 106 15.87 6.46 -0.85
N LEU A 107 16.04 7.38 -1.80
CA LEU A 107 16.19 7.04 -3.22
C LEU A 107 17.38 6.10 -3.45
N GLN A 108 18.55 6.39 -2.87
CA GLN A 108 19.73 5.51 -2.97
C GLN A 108 19.47 4.11 -2.40
N ILE A 109 18.71 4.00 -1.29
CA ILE A 109 18.30 2.71 -0.74
C ILE A 109 17.45 1.94 -1.76
N LEU A 110 16.44 2.59 -2.36
CA LEU A 110 15.56 1.94 -3.34
C LEU A 110 16.28 1.52 -4.63
N GLU A 111 17.28 2.28 -5.05
CA GLU A 111 18.08 1.96 -6.24
C GLU A 111 19.06 0.80 -5.99
N THR A 112 19.69 0.79 -4.82
CA THR A 112 20.79 -0.13 -4.49
C THR A 112 20.28 -1.51 -4.06
N TYR A 113 19.22 -1.55 -3.25
CA TYR A 113 18.79 -2.78 -2.58
C TYR A 113 17.53 -3.35 -3.22
N LYS A 114 17.72 -4.28 -4.17
CA LYS A 114 16.64 -5.03 -4.84
C LYS A 114 16.83 -6.53 -4.61
N PRO A 115 15.78 -7.32 -4.28
CA PRO A 115 14.37 -6.92 -4.14
C PRO A 115 14.02 -6.53 -2.69
N LEU A 116 14.06 -5.24 -2.36
CA LEU A 116 13.46 -4.72 -1.14
C LEU A 116 11.93 -4.78 -1.27
N GLN A 117 11.29 -5.44 -0.30
CA GLN A 117 9.84 -5.69 -0.27
C GLN A 117 9.14 -4.92 0.85
N TRP A 118 9.85 -4.62 1.94
CA TRP A 118 9.31 -3.96 3.11
C TRP A 118 10.30 -2.93 3.62
N ILE A 119 9.85 -1.72 3.90
CA ILE A 119 10.68 -0.69 4.50
C ILE A 119 9.91 0.16 5.51
N ASN A 120 10.52 0.40 6.68
CA ASN A 120 10.00 1.31 7.70
C ASN A 120 10.86 2.57 7.78
N ILE A 121 10.25 3.71 7.44
CA ILE A 121 10.85 5.05 7.46
C ILE A 121 10.07 5.98 8.40
N THR A 122 9.37 5.41 9.39
CA THR A 122 8.61 6.21 10.36
C THR A 122 9.57 7.06 11.19
N GLY A 123 9.27 8.36 11.30
CA GLY A 123 10.11 9.29 12.07
C GLY A 123 11.44 9.63 11.40
N CYS A 124 11.62 9.39 10.10
CA CYS A 124 12.75 9.88 9.32
C CYS A 124 12.51 11.32 8.82
N SER A 125 13.53 11.94 8.19
CA SER A 125 13.44 13.32 7.67
C SER A 125 12.76 13.45 6.32
N ILE A 126 12.47 12.34 5.65
CA ILE A 126 11.74 12.32 4.37
C ILE A 126 10.32 12.88 4.56
N SER A 127 9.97 13.91 3.78
CA SER A 127 8.66 14.55 3.87
C SER A 127 7.61 13.85 3.01
N GLU A 128 6.35 14.25 3.21
CA GLU A 128 5.24 13.83 2.35
C GLU A 128 5.44 14.25 0.87
N ASP A 129 5.92 15.47 0.63
CA ASP A 129 6.12 15.98 -0.73
C ASP A 129 7.28 15.27 -1.41
N ASP A 130 8.33 14.90 -0.66
CA ASP A 130 9.42 14.05 -1.17
C ASP A 130 8.88 12.69 -1.63
N LEU A 131 8.02 12.04 -0.85
CA LEU A 131 7.42 10.76 -1.23
C LEU A 131 6.52 10.87 -2.47
N LYS A 132 5.75 11.94 -2.61
CA LYS A 132 4.95 12.19 -3.82
C LYS A 132 5.83 12.43 -5.04
N GLU A 133 6.91 13.19 -4.88
CA GLU A 133 7.88 13.45 -5.94
C GLU A 133 8.53 12.14 -6.39
N LEU A 134 8.98 11.30 -5.44
CA LEU A 134 9.57 10.00 -5.74
C LEU A 134 8.58 9.04 -6.42
N LEU A 135 7.33 9.00 -5.96
CA LEU A 135 6.28 8.19 -6.60
C LEU A 135 5.93 8.69 -8.01
N SER A 136 6.09 9.99 -8.27
CA SER A 136 5.91 10.56 -9.60
C SER A 136 7.06 10.22 -10.54
N ASN A 137 8.30 10.47 -10.09
CA ASN A 137 9.49 10.48 -10.93
C ASN A 137 10.19 9.11 -11.00
N HIS A 138 10.07 8.31 -9.94
CA HIS A 138 10.80 7.05 -9.75
C HIS A 138 9.87 5.85 -9.45
N ARG A 139 8.63 5.90 -9.95
CA ARG A 139 7.59 4.88 -9.68
C ARG A 139 8.06 3.43 -9.78
N LYS A 140 8.89 3.11 -10.78
CA LYS A 140 9.37 1.73 -11.02
C LYS A 140 10.14 1.15 -9.83
N LEU A 141 10.77 2.00 -9.02
CA LEU A 141 11.49 1.57 -7.82
C LEU A 141 10.55 1.03 -6.73
N PHE A 142 9.27 1.40 -6.77
CA PHE A 142 8.27 0.98 -5.78
C PHE A 142 7.58 -0.34 -6.14
N TYR A 143 7.77 -0.86 -7.36
CA TYR A 143 7.06 -2.05 -7.83
C TYR A 143 7.48 -3.36 -7.15
N SER A 144 8.66 -3.39 -6.51
CA SER A 144 9.07 -4.53 -5.68
C SER A 144 8.63 -4.40 -4.22
N ILE A 145 8.20 -3.20 -3.82
CA ILE A 145 7.89 -2.88 -2.42
C ILE A 145 6.41 -3.14 -2.18
N GLY A 146 6.11 -4.16 -1.38
CA GLY A 146 4.76 -4.42 -0.89
C GLY A 146 4.37 -3.46 0.24
N ARG A 147 5.32 -3.13 1.12
CA ARG A 147 5.02 -2.34 2.34
C ARG A 147 6.00 -1.20 2.57
N ILE A 148 5.47 0.01 2.76
CA ILE A 148 6.21 1.18 3.26
C ILE A 148 5.49 1.72 4.49
N LEU A 149 6.16 1.69 5.64
CA LEU A 149 5.66 2.33 6.85
C LEU A 149 6.12 3.78 6.88
N HIS A 150 5.20 4.69 6.53
CA HIS A 150 5.36 6.13 6.67
C HIS A 150 4.00 6.77 6.97
N PRO A 151 3.89 7.78 7.85
CA PRO A 151 2.60 8.31 8.26
C PRO A 151 1.69 8.79 7.12
N VAL A 152 2.29 9.26 6.02
CA VAL A 152 1.59 9.70 4.82
C VAL A 152 0.70 8.61 4.19
N PHE A 153 1.03 7.33 4.37
CA PHE A 153 0.30 6.22 3.75
C PHE A 153 -0.89 5.74 4.59
N PHE A 154 -1.07 6.31 5.78
CA PHE A 154 -2.16 5.97 6.71
C PHE A 154 -3.11 7.15 6.98
N THR A 155 -2.91 8.30 6.32
CA THR A 155 -3.86 9.42 6.42
C THR A 155 -5.07 9.21 5.52
N ARG A 156 -6.26 9.54 6.04
CA ARG A 156 -7.53 9.50 5.32
C ARG A 156 -7.80 10.76 4.49
N ASN A 157 -6.91 11.76 4.52
CA ASN A 157 -7.16 13.05 3.88
C ASN A 157 -7.38 12.90 2.35
N PRO A 158 -8.60 13.15 1.83
CA PRO A 158 -8.91 12.99 0.40
C PRO A 158 -8.28 14.10 -0.47
N GLY A 159 -7.89 15.24 0.12
CA GLY A 159 -7.28 16.35 -0.61
C GLY A 159 -5.83 16.12 -1.03
N ASN A 160 -5.28 14.95 -0.69
CA ASN A 160 -3.85 14.69 -0.74
C ASN A 160 -3.50 13.51 -1.67
N GLU A 161 -4.26 13.28 -2.73
CA GLU A 161 -4.06 12.11 -3.60
C GLU A 161 -2.61 11.99 -4.10
N PHE A 162 -2.12 10.74 -4.12
CA PHE A 162 -0.80 10.49 -4.68
C PHE A 162 -0.84 10.57 -6.20
N PRO A 163 0.14 11.25 -6.80
CA PRO A 163 0.29 11.26 -8.25
C PRO A 163 0.46 9.83 -8.75
N ASN A 164 -0.14 9.55 -9.89
CA ASN A 164 -0.03 8.27 -10.57
C ASN A 164 -0.50 7.03 -9.78
N ALA A 165 -1.26 7.19 -8.69
CA ALA A 165 -1.80 6.09 -7.90
C ALA A 165 -2.56 5.06 -8.77
N LEU A 166 -2.42 3.76 -8.44
CA LEU A 166 -3.31 2.73 -9.00
C LEU A 166 -4.70 2.92 -8.40
N ARG A 167 -5.73 2.93 -9.22
CA ARG A 167 -7.11 3.03 -8.76
C ARG A 167 -7.89 1.78 -9.12
N PHE A 168 -8.67 1.31 -8.17
CA PHE A 168 -9.65 0.25 -8.37
C PHE A 168 -11.04 0.82 -8.13
N THR A 169 -11.88 0.78 -9.16
CA THR A 169 -13.24 1.30 -9.12
C THR A 169 -14.24 0.20 -9.42
N LEU A 170 -15.18 0.02 -8.51
CA LEU A 170 -16.31 -0.87 -8.64
C LEU A 170 -17.59 -0.06 -8.84
N ILE A 171 -18.27 -0.32 -9.96
CA ILE A 171 -19.56 0.29 -10.30
C ILE A 171 -20.63 -0.79 -10.12
N LEU A 172 -21.51 -0.60 -9.14
CA LEU A 172 -22.61 -1.49 -8.79
C LEU A 172 -23.94 -0.94 -9.30
N ARG A 173 -24.65 -1.72 -10.12
CA ARG A 173 -25.95 -1.32 -10.67
C ARG A 173 -27.13 -1.88 -9.85
N ILE A 174 -27.25 -1.48 -8.58
CA ILE A 174 -28.26 -2.05 -7.67
C ILE A 174 -29.57 -1.24 -7.61
N GLN A 175 -29.59 0.08 -7.86
CA GLN A 175 -30.80 0.88 -8.13
C GLN A 175 -30.46 2.33 -8.50
N GLN A 176 -29.37 2.87 -7.95
CA GLN A 176 -28.90 4.25 -8.22
C GLN A 176 -27.50 4.32 -8.85
N SER A 177 -26.95 3.19 -9.32
CA SER A 177 -25.56 3.09 -9.78
C SER A 177 -24.58 3.63 -8.74
N GLU A 178 -24.22 2.77 -7.81
CA GLU A 178 -23.27 3.09 -6.76
C GLU A 178 -21.84 2.89 -7.27
N VAL A 179 -20.95 3.82 -6.92
CA VAL A 179 -19.54 3.79 -7.32
C VAL A 179 -18.70 3.76 -6.07
N SER A 180 -17.94 2.68 -5.90
CA SER A 180 -16.89 2.54 -4.89
C SER A 180 -15.54 2.63 -5.56
N SER A 181 -14.59 3.34 -4.95
CA SER A 181 -13.27 3.45 -5.55
C SER A 181 -12.21 3.67 -4.48
N VAL A 182 -11.13 2.91 -4.61
CA VAL A 182 -9.94 2.99 -3.76
C VAL A 182 -8.72 3.27 -4.63
N SER A 183 -7.77 4.00 -4.07
CA SER A 183 -6.51 4.32 -4.71
C SER A 183 -5.33 3.90 -3.85
N LEU A 184 -4.37 3.26 -4.49
CA LEU A 184 -3.12 2.82 -3.93
C LEU A 184 -1.96 3.71 -4.41
N PRO A 185 -1.19 4.33 -3.50
CA PRO A 185 -0.05 5.16 -3.87
C PRO A 185 1.04 4.38 -4.59
N PHE A 186 1.27 3.14 -4.15
CA PHE A 186 2.18 2.17 -4.73
C PHE A 186 1.58 0.78 -4.53
N PHE A 187 2.19 -0.23 -5.16
CA PHE A 187 1.80 -1.62 -5.01
C PHE A 187 2.98 -2.52 -5.37
N GLY A 188 3.12 -3.64 -4.66
CA GLY A 188 3.87 -4.79 -5.16
C GLY A 188 3.01 -5.60 -6.13
N ILE A 189 3.62 -6.18 -7.18
CA ILE A 189 2.87 -6.98 -8.17
C ILE A 189 2.15 -8.17 -7.55
N ASP A 190 2.79 -8.88 -6.61
CA ASP A 190 2.20 -10.05 -5.96
C ASP A 190 1.00 -9.67 -5.10
N GLN A 191 1.13 -8.57 -4.34
CA GLN A 191 0.02 -8.00 -3.56
C GLN A 191 -1.13 -7.56 -4.49
N LEU A 192 -0.81 -6.94 -5.63
CA LEU A 192 -1.84 -6.56 -6.60
C LEU A 192 -2.57 -7.78 -7.16
N ILE A 193 -1.84 -8.84 -7.53
CA ILE A 193 -2.43 -10.08 -8.04
C ILE A 193 -3.36 -10.70 -7.01
N GLN A 194 -2.90 -10.78 -5.76
CA GLN A 194 -3.70 -11.29 -4.64
C GLN A 194 -4.97 -10.45 -4.44
N ASN A 195 -4.83 -9.12 -4.33
CA ASN A 195 -5.95 -8.21 -4.06
C ASN A 195 -7.00 -8.24 -5.18
N LEU A 196 -6.56 -8.37 -6.43
CA LEU A 196 -7.48 -8.54 -7.56
C LEU A 196 -8.19 -9.91 -7.51
N THR A 197 -7.46 -10.98 -7.21
CA THR A 197 -8.03 -12.33 -7.06
C THR A 197 -9.13 -12.34 -5.99
N ASP A 198 -8.79 -11.85 -4.79
CA ASP A 198 -9.71 -11.73 -3.66
C ASP A 198 -10.96 -10.90 -4.03
N THR A 199 -10.77 -9.82 -4.79
CA THR A 199 -11.88 -8.96 -5.24
C THR A 199 -12.79 -9.68 -6.24
N VAL A 200 -12.24 -10.44 -7.18
CA VAL A 200 -13.03 -11.20 -8.16
C VAL A 200 -13.82 -12.30 -7.46
N GLU A 201 -13.19 -13.04 -6.55
CA GLU A 201 -13.86 -14.06 -5.74
C GLU A 201 -15.04 -13.46 -4.96
N LEU A 202 -14.82 -12.32 -4.30
CA LEU A 202 -15.88 -11.61 -3.59
C LEU A 202 -17.01 -11.14 -4.51
N CYS A 203 -16.70 -10.72 -5.74
CA CYS A 203 -17.71 -10.30 -6.71
C CYS A 203 -18.54 -11.48 -7.26
N ASN A 204 -17.97 -12.69 -7.26
CA ASN A 204 -18.63 -13.90 -7.73
C ASN A 204 -19.44 -14.62 -6.65
N ASP A 205 -19.23 -14.30 -5.36
CA ASP A 205 -20.01 -14.88 -4.28
C ASP A 205 -21.46 -14.37 -4.32
N PRO A 206 -22.45 -15.26 -4.56
CA PRO A 206 -23.86 -14.90 -4.69
C PRO A 206 -24.48 -14.35 -3.40
N TYR A 207 -23.87 -14.60 -2.24
CA TYR A 207 -24.32 -14.09 -0.94
C TYR A 207 -23.67 -12.76 -0.56
N SER A 208 -22.48 -12.45 -1.11
CA SER A 208 -21.71 -11.26 -0.74
C SER A 208 -22.11 -10.01 -1.52
N THR A 209 -22.68 -10.14 -2.71
CA THR A 209 -22.85 -9.02 -3.66
C THR A 209 -23.78 -7.89 -3.15
N ALA A 210 -24.69 -8.18 -2.22
CA ALA A 210 -25.72 -7.23 -1.79
C ALA A 210 -25.39 -6.42 -0.52
N MET A 211 -24.50 -6.90 0.36
CA MET A 211 -24.19 -6.22 1.63
C MET A 211 -22.71 -5.83 1.79
N PHE A 212 -21.78 -6.46 1.06
CA PHE A 212 -20.34 -6.29 1.29
C PHE A 212 -19.64 -5.37 0.29
N LEU A 213 -20.34 -4.89 -0.74
CA LEU A 213 -19.74 -4.04 -1.78
C LEU A 213 -20.28 -2.61 -1.75
N GLU A 214 -21.07 -2.24 -0.72
CA GLU A 214 -21.49 -0.85 -0.54
C GLU A 214 -20.25 0.06 -0.68
N PRO A 215 -20.33 1.17 -1.42
CA PRO A 215 -19.21 2.11 -1.59
C PRO A 215 -18.62 2.66 -0.30
N ARG A 216 -19.40 2.53 0.77
CA ARG A 216 -19.04 2.95 2.12
C ARG A 216 -18.43 1.82 2.95
N SER A 217 -18.63 0.56 2.55
CA SER A 217 -18.03 -0.58 3.24
C SER A 217 -16.51 -0.44 3.19
N GLY A 218 -15.85 -0.67 4.33
CA GLY A 218 -14.39 -0.66 4.43
C GLY A 218 -13.74 -1.80 3.63
N ASN A 219 -14.52 -2.64 2.94
CA ASN A 219 -14.08 -3.91 2.40
C ASN A 219 -13.07 -3.72 1.26
N LEU A 220 -13.36 -2.91 0.24
CA LEU A 220 -12.35 -2.64 -0.81
C LEU A 220 -11.07 -2.03 -0.23
N ALA A 221 -11.20 -1.14 0.77
CA ALA A 221 -10.03 -0.59 1.45
C ALA A 221 -9.29 -1.65 2.29
N THR A 222 -10.00 -2.66 2.82
CA THR A 222 -9.41 -3.77 3.55
C THR A 222 -8.67 -4.71 2.60
N ILE A 223 -9.29 -5.09 1.47
CA ILE A 223 -8.64 -5.93 0.45
C ILE A 223 -7.35 -5.24 -0.01
N PHE A 224 -7.48 -4.03 -0.55
CA PHE A 224 -6.34 -3.33 -1.14
C PHE A 224 -5.34 -2.79 -0.12
N GLY A 225 -5.73 -2.66 1.15
CA GLY A 225 -4.88 -2.22 2.25
C GLY A 225 -4.09 -3.36 2.90
N SER A 226 -4.44 -4.60 2.57
CA SER A 226 -3.84 -5.79 3.14
C SER A 226 -2.91 -6.50 2.17
N ALA A 227 -1.93 -7.21 2.70
CA ALA A 227 -1.26 -8.29 2.00
C ALA A 227 -1.33 -9.55 2.87
N ARG A 228 -1.16 -10.73 2.26
CA ARG A 228 -1.08 -11.97 3.00
C ARG A 228 -0.04 -12.90 2.40
N ASN A 229 0.52 -13.76 3.23
CA ASN A 229 1.37 -14.85 2.75
C ASN A 229 0.51 -15.92 2.09
N LYS A 230 1.10 -16.65 1.13
CA LYS A 230 0.47 -17.87 0.59
C LYS A 230 0.07 -18.76 1.77
N ASP A 231 -1.21 -19.14 1.83
CA ASP A 231 -1.85 -19.95 2.90
C ASP A 231 -2.26 -19.22 4.20
N GLU A 232 -2.08 -17.91 4.30
CA GLU A 232 -2.57 -17.12 5.44
C GLU A 232 -4.09 -16.91 5.36
N ASP A 233 -4.79 -17.03 6.50
CA ASP A 233 -6.23 -16.81 6.60
C ASP A 233 -6.57 -15.32 6.39
N TRP A 234 -7.79 -15.04 5.92
CA TRP A 234 -8.29 -13.69 5.71
C TRP A 234 -8.21 -12.83 6.97
N HIS A 235 -8.47 -13.42 8.14
CA HIS A 235 -8.51 -12.70 9.40
C HIS A 235 -7.14 -12.38 9.99
N ASP A 236 -6.08 -13.00 9.47
CA ASP A 236 -4.72 -12.86 9.99
C ASP A 236 -3.87 -11.83 9.21
N ARG A 237 -4.45 -11.20 8.19
CA ARG A 237 -3.74 -10.26 7.33
C ARG A 237 -3.23 -9.03 8.06
N ASP A 238 -2.04 -8.61 7.69
CA ASP A 238 -1.52 -7.30 8.06
C ASP A 238 -2.13 -6.20 7.17
N ILE A 239 -2.59 -5.13 7.80
CA ILE A 239 -2.91 -3.88 7.10
C ILE A 239 -1.61 -3.10 6.92
N GLU A 240 -1.17 -3.00 5.67
CA GLU A 240 0.12 -2.44 5.30
C GLU A 240 0.05 -0.97 4.91
N LEU A 241 -1.12 -0.56 4.42
CA LEU A 241 -1.40 0.76 3.88
C LEU A 241 -2.89 1.04 4.04
N MET A 242 -3.27 2.31 4.08
CA MET A 242 -4.68 2.71 4.06
C MET A 242 -5.05 3.16 2.64
N PRO A 243 -5.77 2.35 1.84
CA PRO A 243 -6.20 2.79 0.53
C PRO A 243 -7.08 4.01 0.68
N ARG A 244 -6.84 5.00 -0.16
CA ARG A 244 -7.61 6.25 -0.11
C ARG A 244 -8.83 6.12 -0.98
N ARG A 245 -9.95 6.71 -0.55
CA ARG A 245 -11.11 6.84 -1.44
C ARG A 245 -10.79 7.85 -2.54
N SER A 246 -10.99 7.48 -3.79
CA SER A 246 -10.75 8.37 -4.93
C SER A 246 -11.96 8.36 -5.86
N PHE A 247 -12.66 9.49 -5.95
CA PHE A 247 -13.85 9.62 -6.82
C PHE A 247 -13.57 10.38 -8.11
N ASP A 248 -12.35 10.91 -8.27
CA ASP A 248 -11.90 11.60 -9.48
C ASP A 248 -11.35 10.58 -10.49
N LEU A 249 -12.26 9.74 -11.00
CA LEU A 249 -11.97 8.77 -12.06
C LEU A 249 -11.16 9.42 -13.19
N LEU A 250 -10.08 8.75 -13.62
CA LEU A 250 -9.33 9.07 -14.84
C LEU A 250 -8.57 10.41 -14.82
N LYS A 251 -8.60 11.15 -13.70
CA LYS A 251 -7.78 12.36 -13.50
C LYS A 251 -6.38 12.09 -12.96
N GLY A 252 -6.16 10.94 -12.32
CA GLY A 252 -4.85 10.53 -11.82
C GLY A 252 -4.05 9.94 -12.96
N GLY A 253 -2.79 10.36 -13.12
CA GLY A 253 -1.86 9.82 -14.10
C GLY A 253 -1.46 8.36 -13.85
N GLY A 254 -2.27 7.58 -13.14
CA GLY A 254 -2.01 6.20 -12.78
C GLY A 254 -2.85 5.21 -13.59
N TYR A 255 -2.74 3.94 -13.22
CA TYR A 255 -3.60 2.90 -13.79
C TYR A 255 -4.99 2.98 -13.17
N ASP A 256 -6.04 2.84 -13.97
CA ASP A 256 -7.42 2.73 -13.50
C ASP A 256 -7.97 1.33 -13.87
N ILE A 257 -8.29 0.52 -12.87
CA ILE A 257 -8.99 -0.77 -13.01
C ILE A 257 -10.46 -0.54 -12.69
N VAL A 258 -11.33 -0.70 -13.68
CA VAL A 258 -12.76 -0.44 -13.54
C VAL A 258 -13.51 -1.76 -13.70
N VAL A 259 -14.30 -2.14 -12.70
CA VAL A 259 -15.22 -3.28 -12.74
C VAL A 259 -16.65 -2.74 -12.70
N HIS A 260 -17.45 -3.09 -13.70
CA HIS A 260 -18.87 -2.79 -13.76
C HIS A 260 -19.64 -4.09 -13.50
N ASN A 261 -20.15 -4.20 -12.28
CA ASN A 261 -20.85 -5.38 -11.82
C ASN A 261 -22.36 -5.25 -12.08
N PHE A 262 -22.90 -6.20 -12.86
CA PHE A 262 -24.31 -6.25 -13.21
C PHE A 262 -24.97 -7.45 -12.55
N PHE A 263 -26.08 -7.21 -11.85
CA PHE A 263 -26.81 -8.29 -11.18
C PHE A 263 -27.45 -9.29 -12.15
N ASN A 264 -27.85 -8.84 -13.34
CA ASN A 264 -28.63 -9.62 -14.32
C ASN A 264 -27.91 -9.80 -15.67
N SER A 265 -26.64 -9.45 -15.78
CA SER A 265 -25.87 -9.65 -17.00
C SER A 265 -24.41 -9.90 -16.66
N GLN A 266 -23.64 -10.36 -17.63
CA GLN A 266 -22.21 -10.55 -17.42
C GLN A 266 -21.54 -9.23 -17.00
N SER A 267 -20.88 -9.27 -15.85
CA SER A 267 -20.05 -8.19 -15.34
C SER A 267 -18.91 -7.88 -16.30
N LYS A 268 -18.46 -6.62 -16.31
CA LYS A 268 -17.47 -6.13 -17.27
C LYS A 268 -16.29 -5.51 -16.56
N TYR A 269 -15.14 -5.49 -17.21
CA TYR A 269 -13.96 -4.81 -16.68
C TYR A 269 -13.18 -4.06 -17.77
N ALA A 270 -12.40 -3.07 -17.35
CA ALA A 270 -11.43 -2.36 -18.17
C ALA A 270 -10.20 -2.02 -17.33
N ILE A 271 -9.01 -2.14 -17.90
CA ILE A 271 -7.79 -1.60 -17.31
C ILE A 271 -7.27 -0.50 -18.22
N LEU A 272 -6.98 0.66 -17.64
CA LEU A 272 -6.55 1.84 -18.38
C LEU A 272 -5.16 2.22 -17.90
N PRO A 273 -4.21 2.47 -18.82
CA PRO A 273 -2.89 2.94 -18.44
C PRO A 273 -2.95 4.40 -17.93
N PRO A 274 -1.86 4.89 -17.32
CA PRO A 274 -1.61 6.32 -17.09
C PRO A 274 -2.05 7.22 -18.26
N GLN A 275 -2.68 8.35 -17.96
CA GLN A 275 -2.96 9.37 -18.98
C GLN A 275 -1.63 9.98 -19.44
N VAL A 276 -1.40 9.96 -20.75
CA VAL A 276 -0.39 10.79 -21.40
C VAL A 276 -1.10 11.93 -22.11
N GLU A 277 -0.64 13.17 -21.92
CA GLU A 277 -1.25 14.34 -22.55
C GLU A 277 -1.32 14.19 -24.07
N GLY A 278 -2.48 14.50 -24.65
CA GLY A 278 -2.72 14.37 -26.09
C GLY A 278 -2.92 12.95 -26.62
N GLN A 279 -2.81 11.91 -25.78
CA GLN A 279 -3.02 10.52 -26.18
C GLN A 279 -4.33 9.94 -25.66
N LYS A 280 -5.00 9.16 -26.51
CA LYS A 280 -6.17 8.39 -26.09
C LYS A 280 -5.69 7.16 -25.32
N ARG A 281 -6.22 6.94 -24.10
CA ARG A 281 -5.97 5.70 -23.35
C ARG A 281 -6.64 4.52 -24.06
N GLU A 282 -5.87 3.48 -24.33
CA GLU A 282 -6.39 2.21 -24.84
C GLU A 282 -6.73 1.28 -23.67
N ILE A 283 -7.83 0.54 -23.79
CA ILE A 283 -8.23 -0.45 -22.79
C ILE A 283 -7.33 -1.67 -22.94
N MET A 284 -6.74 -2.10 -21.84
CA MET A 284 -5.96 -3.32 -21.72
C MET A 284 -6.80 -4.41 -21.06
N ASP A 285 -6.60 -5.65 -21.48
CA ASP A 285 -7.01 -6.81 -20.69
C ASP A 285 -5.99 -7.10 -19.58
N ILE A 286 -6.32 -8.06 -18.70
CA ILE A 286 -5.49 -8.41 -17.55
C ILE A 286 -4.15 -9.01 -17.98
N THR A 287 -4.12 -9.79 -19.06
CA THR A 287 -2.89 -10.40 -19.58
C THR A 287 -1.93 -9.34 -20.10
N ALA A 288 -2.43 -8.40 -20.92
CA ALA A 288 -1.66 -7.28 -21.44
C ALA A 288 -1.17 -6.37 -20.31
N PHE A 289 -1.99 -6.14 -19.29
CA PHE A 289 -1.61 -5.36 -18.12
C PHE A 289 -0.48 -6.01 -17.31
N LEU A 290 -0.58 -7.30 -16.97
CA LEU A 290 0.47 -8.00 -16.22
C LEU A 290 1.78 -8.07 -17.02
N LYS A 291 1.70 -8.36 -18.32
CA LYS A 291 2.87 -8.34 -19.21
C LYS A 291 3.51 -6.95 -19.25
N HIS A 292 2.70 -5.89 -19.30
CA HIS A 292 3.21 -4.54 -19.28
C HIS A 292 3.94 -4.22 -17.97
N LEU A 293 3.43 -4.66 -16.80
CA LEU A 293 4.12 -4.49 -15.52
C LEU A 293 5.44 -5.28 -15.45
N GLU A 294 5.46 -6.48 -16.01
CA GLU A 294 6.68 -7.30 -16.16
C GLU A 294 7.74 -6.57 -17.01
N GLU A 295 7.35 -6.01 -18.16
CA GLU A 295 8.22 -5.20 -19.02
C GLU A 295 8.76 -3.93 -18.31
N GLN A 296 8.06 -3.45 -17.28
CA GLN A 296 8.53 -2.35 -16.43
C GLN A 296 9.43 -2.80 -15.28
N GLY A 297 9.82 -4.07 -15.22
CA GLY A 297 10.70 -4.63 -14.20
C GLY A 297 9.96 -5.14 -12.95
N SER A 298 8.66 -5.43 -13.06
CA SER A 298 7.83 -5.98 -11.99
C SER A 298 7.22 -7.33 -12.37
N PRO A 299 8.03 -8.38 -12.61
CA PRO A 299 7.51 -9.71 -12.86
C PRO A 299 6.83 -10.26 -11.60
N PRO A 300 5.68 -10.96 -11.73
CA PRO A 300 5.11 -11.75 -10.63
C PRO A 300 6.14 -12.75 -10.10
N THR A 301 6.20 -12.93 -8.78
CA THR A 301 7.09 -13.96 -8.19
C THR A 301 6.51 -15.36 -8.31
N ASP A 302 5.18 -15.48 -8.42
CA ASP A 302 4.45 -16.73 -8.66
C ASP A 302 3.69 -16.64 -10.01
N PRO A 303 4.26 -17.20 -11.11
CA PRO A 303 3.61 -17.22 -12.42
C PRO A 303 2.27 -17.96 -12.43
N ASP A 304 2.09 -18.96 -11.56
CA ASP A 304 0.84 -19.71 -11.47
C ASP A 304 -0.26 -18.84 -10.85
N ALA A 305 0.08 -18.03 -9.83
CA ALA A 305 -0.85 -17.04 -9.28
C ALA A 305 -1.28 -16.01 -10.33
N ALA A 306 -0.34 -15.51 -11.13
CA ALA A 306 -0.64 -14.59 -12.24
C ALA A 306 -1.58 -15.24 -13.27
N LYS A 307 -1.31 -16.49 -13.66
CA LYS A 307 -2.16 -17.24 -14.58
C LYS A 307 -3.55 -17.48 -14.01
N ASN A 308 -3.65 -17.88 -12.74
CA ASN A 308 -4.92 -18.11 -12.06
C ASN A 308 -5.78 -16.83 -12.04
N LEU A 309 -5.17 -15.66 -11.79
CA LEU A 309 -5.87 -14.39 -11.87
C LEU A 309 -6.42 -14.11 -13.27
N VAL A 310 -5.62 -14.36 -14.32
CA VAL A 310 -6.04 -14.19 -15.71
C VAL A 310 -7.24 -15.07 -16.03
N ASP A 311 -7.16 -16.36 -15.69
CA ASP A 311 -8.24 -17.32 -15.92
C ASP A 311 -9.51 -16.93 -15.15
N LEU A 312 -9.34 -16.50 -13.90
CA LEU A 312 -10.44 -16.07 -13.03
C LEU A 312 -11.15 -14.82 -13.57
N ILE A 313 -10.40 -13.76 -13.94
CA ILE A 313 -10.97 -12.54 -14.52
C ILE A 313 -11.67 -12.82 -15.83
N ASN A 314 -11.05 -13.59 -16.74
CA ASN A 314 -11.63 -13.89 -18.05
C ASN A 314 -12.85 -14.81 -17.97
N GLY A 315 -12.92 -15.68 -16.96
CA GLY A 315 -14.09 -16.50 -16.67
C GLY A 315 -15.25 -15.71 -16.05
N SER A 316 -14.94 -14.67 -15.27
CA SER A 316 -15.92 -13.91 -14.48
C SER A 316 -16.45 -12.67 -15.20
N PHE A 317 -15.60 -12.04 -16.01
CA PHE A 317 -15.87 -10.71 -16.56
C PHE A 317 -15.64 -10.65 -18.08
N LYS A 318 -16.41 -9.79 -18.74
CA LYS A 318 -16.20 -9.44 -20.14
C LYS A 318 -15.40 -8.14 -20.26
N LEU A 319 -14.35 -8.14 -21.07
CA LEU A 319 -13.60 -6.93 -21.37
C LEU A 319 -14.52 -5.86 -22.00
N MET A 320 -14.42 -4.63 -21.53
CA MET A 320 -15.13 -3.50 -22.11
C MET A 320 -14.49 -3.08 -23.44
N SER A 321 -15.32 -2.85 -24.46
CA SER A 321 -14.89 -2.29 -25.74
C SER A 321 -14.65 -0.78 -25.68
N ASN A 322 -15.29 -0.10 -24.72
CA ASN A 322 -15.15 1.33 -24.48
C ASN A 322 -15.61 1.68 -23.06
N LEU A 323 -15.08 2.78 -22.52
CA LEU A 323 -15.71 3.46 -21.40
C LEU A 323 -16.83 4.33 -21.97
N ASN A 324 -18.08 4.00 -21.66
CA ASN A 324 -19.21 4.79 -22.14
C ASN A 324 -19.37 6.09 -21.30
N ALA A 325 -19.83 7.18 -21.93
CA ALA A 325 -20.09 8.46 -21.26
C ALA A 325 -20.94 8.34 -19.97
N PRO A 326 -21.93 7.43 -19.87
CA PRO A 326 -22.67 7.22 -18.63
C PRO A 326 -21.82 6.81 -17.42
N MET A 327 -20.75 6.00 -17.59
CA MET A 327 -19.87 5.65 -16.45
C MET A 327 -19.10 6.85 -15.91
N PHE A 328 -18.69 7.77 -16.79
CA PHE A 328 -18.07 9.04 -16.38
C PHE A 328 -19.03 9.89 -15.57
N GLU A 329 -20.27 10.04 -16.05
CA GLU A 329 -21.29 10.83 -15.36
C GLU A 329 -21.70 10.21 -14.02
N MET A 330 -21.81 8.88 -13.93
CA MET A 330 -22.07 8.19 -12.66
C MET A 330 -20.98 8.45 -11.63
N SER A 331 -19.71 8.40 -12.06
CA SER A 331 -18.58 8.59 -11.16
C SER A 331 -18.44 10.05 -10.73
N LYS A 332 -18.71 10.97 -11.64
CA LYS A 332 -18.80 12.41 -11.34
C LYS A 332 -19.94 12.70 -10.35
N ALA A 333 -21.10 12.09 -10.54
CA ALA A 333 -22.23 12.21 -9.62
C ALA A 333 -21.89 11.64 -8.23
N ALA A 334 -21.22 10.49 -8.16
CA ALA A 334 -20.73 9.92 -6.91
C ALA A 334 -19.73 10.85 -6.19
N ALA A 335 -18.78 11.44 -6.93
CA ALA A 335 -17.83 12.42 -6.39
C ALA A 335 -18.52 13.65 -5.78
N ILE A 336 -19.57 14.17 -6.45
CA ILE A 336 -20.36 15.29 -5.95
C ILE A 336 -21.11 14.90 -4.66
N ARG A 337 -21.69 13.70 -4.63
CA ARG A 337 -22.45 13.18 -3.48
C ARG A 337 -21.57 12.98 -2.25
N GLU A 338 -20.33 12.52 -2.41
CA GLU A 338 -19.39 12.38 -1.29
C GLU A 338 -18.94 13.75 -0.76
N ARG A 339 -18.55 14.68 -1.66
CA ARG A 339 -18.13 16.03 -1.26
C ARG A 339 -19.22 16.80 -0.53
N THR A 340 -20.47 16.57 -0.89
CA THR A 340 -21.62 17.16 -0.17
C THR A 340 -21.80 16.48 1.19
N SER A 341 -21.71 15.16 1.27
CA SER A 341 -21.84 14.41 2.54
C SER A 341 -20.78 14.80 3.58
N GLN A 342 -19.52 15.04 3.16
CA GLN A 342 -18.43 15.44 4.06
C GLN A 342 -18.53 16.88 4.60
N ARG A 343 -19.42 17.73 4.07
CA ARG A 343 -19.63 19.10 4.57
C ARG A 343 -20.66 19.18 5.69
N PHE A 344 -21.39 18.08 5.94
CA PHE A 344 -22.44 18.02 6.97
C PHE A 344 -21.99 17.35 8.26
N PHE A 345 -20.75 16.83 8.29
CA PHE A 345 -20.05 16.36 9.47
C PHE A 345 -18.82 17.24 9.67
#